data_AF-A0A7J3TXK2-F1
#
_entry.id   AF-A0A7J3TXK2-F1
#
_cell.length_a   1.000
_cell.length_b   1.000
_cell.length_c   1.000
_cell.angle_alpha   90.00
_cell.angle_beta   90.00
_cell.angle_gamma   90.00
#
_symmetry.space_group_name_H-M   'P 1'
#
loop_
_entity.id
_entity.type
_entity.pdbx_description
1 polymer ?
#
loop_
_entity_poly.entity_id
_entity_poly.type
_entity_poly.pdbx_seq_one_letter_code
_entity_poly.pdbx_strand_id
1 'polypeptide(L)' 'LDHILKALTIGEADAALAASIFHYGKYTVREVKQYLAQHGVPVRL' A
#
# COMPACT_ATOMS: atom_id res chain seq x y z
N LEU A 1 1.73 -4.63 -5.48
CA LEU A 1 1.57 -3.52 -4.50
C LEU A 1 1.70 -2.16 -5.18
N ASP A 2 2.25 -2.16 -6.38
CA ASP A 2 2.37 -1.07 -7.34
C ASP A 2 1.09 -0.26 -7.55
N HIS A 3 -0.10 -0.87 -7.56
CA HIS A 3 -1.34 -0.11 -7.71
C HIS A 3 -1.55 0.88 -6.53
N ILE A 4 -1.22 0.45 -5.31
CA ILE A 4 -1.31 1.29 -4.12
C ILE A 4 -0.21 2.37 -4.18
N LEU A 5 1.03 2.00 -4.54
CA LEU A 5 2.11 2.96 -4.70
C LEU A 5 1.78 4.03 -5.73
N LYS A 6 1.33 3.65 -6.93
CA LYS A 6 0.94 4.57 -8.00
C LYS A 6 -0.23 5.46 -7.61
N ALA A 7 -1.22 4.94 -6.88
CA ALA A 7 -2.33 5.74 -6.38
C ALA A 7 -1.84 6.85 -5.44
N LEU A 8 -0.91 6.54 -4.54
CA LEU A 8 -0.38 7.50 -3.55
C LEU A 8 0.67 8.46 -4.14
N THR A 9 1.36 8.10 -5.22
CA THR A 9 2.43 8.93 -5.80
C THR A 9 2.01 9.66 -7.06
N ILE A 10 1.59 8.93 -8.09
CA ILE A 10 1.20 9.50 -9.40
C ILE A 10 -0.25 9.99 -9.36
N GLY A 11 -1.11 9.24 -8.68
CA GLY A 11 -2.53 9.57 -8.54
C GLY A 11 -2.83 10.61 -7.47
N GLU A 12 -1.81 11.04 -6.70
CA GLU A 12 -1.91 12.04 -5.63
C GLU A 12 -3.04 11.75 -4.61
N ALA A 13 -3.42 10.48 -4.44
CA ALA A 13 -4.47 10.10 -3.51
C ALA A 13 -3.99 10.26 -2.06
N ASP A 14 -4.82 10.85 -1.21
CA ASP A 14 -4.53 10.95 0.23
C ASP A 14 -4.50 9.59 0.94
N ALA A 15 -5.23 8.61 0.39
CA ALA A 15 -5.33 7.25 0.94
C ALA A 15 -5.65 6.21 -0.13
N ALA A 16 -5.32 4.95 0.17
CA ALA A 16 -5.64 3.80 -0.67
C ALA A 16 -6.30 2.69 0.16
N LEU A 17 -7.43 2.17 -0.33
CA LEU A 17 -8.19 1.10 0.31
C LEU A 17 -8.18 -0.15 -0.56
N ALA A 18 -7.95 -1.30 0.06
CA ALA A 18 -8.06 -2.61 -0.58
C ALA A 18 -8.73 -3.59 0.39
N ALA A 19 -9.47 -4.58 -0.12
CA ALA A 19 -10.22 -5.53 0.71
C ALA A 19 -9.80 -6.98 0.43
N SER A 20 -10.09 -7.50 -0.78
CA SER A 20 -9.91 -8.92 -1.11
C SER A 20 -8.48 -9.43 -0.93
N ILE A 21 -7.47 -8.58 -1.17
CA ILE A 21 -6.06 -8.97 -0.99
C ILE A 21 -5.69 -9.19 0.48
N PHE A 22 -6.41 -8.56 1.42
CA PHE A 22 -6.22 -8.75 2.85
C PHE A 22 -7.14 -9.86 3.39
N HIS A 23 -8.41 -9.87 2.98
CA HIS A 23 -9.37 -10.89 3.42
C HIS A 23 -8.96 -12.31 3.00
N TYR A 24 -8.32 -12.47 1.85
CA TYR A 24 -7.82 -13.76 1.39
C TYR A 24 -6.36 -14.05 1.79
N GLY A 25 -5.76 -13.22 2.64
CA GLY A 25 -4.38 -13.43 3.12
C GLY A 25 -3.31 -13.40 2.03
N LYS A 26 -3.60 -12.81 0.86
CA LYS A 26 -2.62 -12.68 -0.24
C LYS A 26 -1.47 -11.74 0.15
N TYR A 27 -1.80 -10.71 0.92
CA TYR A 27 -0.83 -9.83 1.58
C TYR A 27 -1.39 -9.43 2.94
N THR A 28 -0.52 -9.12 3.89
CA THR A 28 -0.82 -8.46 5.16
C THR A 28 -0.66 -6.96 5.04
N VAL A 29 -1.33 -6.19 5.91
CA VAL A 29 -1.15 -4.72 5.98
C VAL A 29 0.32 -4.35 6.24
N ARG A 30 1.05 -5.16 7.01
CA ARG A 30 2.48 -4.94 7.30
C ARG A 30 3.34 -5.07 6.05
N GLU A 31 3.14 -6.11 5.24
CA GLU A 31 3.88 -6.31 3.97
C GLU A 31 3.64 -5.15 3.00
N VAL A 32 2.39 -4.67 2.90
CA VAL A 32 2.07 -3.50 2.07
C VAL A 32 2.82 -2.27 2.56
N LYS A 33 2.81 -2.00 3.86
CA LYS A 33 3.52 -0.86 4.44
C LYS A 33 5.04 -0.96 4.27
N GLN A 34 5.62 -2.14 4.44
CA GLN A 34 7.06 -2.34 4.22
C GLN A 34 7.44 -2.06 2.77
N TYR A 35 6.65 -2.56 1.82
CA TYR A 35 6.84 -2.26 0.40
C TYR A 35 6.74 -0.75 0.13
N LEU A 36 5.73 -0.07 0.67
CA LEU A 36 5.57 1.38 0.52
C LEU A 36 6.75 2.17 1.11
N ALA A 37 7.20 1.80 2.32
CA ALA A 37 8.35 2.42 2.97
C ALA A 37 9.63 2.26 2.16
N GLN A 38 9.87 1.07 1.58
CA GLN A 38 11.01 0.81 0.69
C GLN A 38 11.01 1.67 -0.58
N HIS A 39 9.84 2.15 -1.02
CA HIS A 39 9.68 3.02 -2.18
C HIS A 39 9.53 4.50 -1.78
N GLY A 40 9.89 4.86 -0.55
CA GLY A 40 9.91 6.25 -0.08
C GLY A 40 8.56 6.83 0.30
N VAL A 41 7.49 6.02 0.39
CA VAL A 41 6.19 6.49 0.87
C VAL A 41 6.18 6.47 2.40
N PRO A 42 5.97 7.61 3.08
CA PRO A 42 5.88 7.66 4.53
C PRO A 42 4.68 6.86 5.04
N VAL A 43 4.92 5.88 5.89
CA VAL A 43 3.88 5.02 6.48
C VAL A 43 4.18 4.76 7.96
N ARG A 44 3.12 4.59 8.76
CA ARG A 44 3.24 4.16 10.16
C ARG A 44 3.55 2.66 10.22
N LEU A 45 4.79 2.31 10.55
CA LEU A 45 5.25 0.93 10.74
C LEU A 45 4.95 0.38 12.13
#